data_AF-A0A197JXA2-F1
#
_entry.id   AF-A0A197JXA2-F1
#
_cell.length_a   1.000
_cell.length_b   1.000
_cell.length_c   1.000
_cell.angle_alpha   90.00
_cell.angle_beta   90.00
_cell.angle_gamma   90.00
#
_symmetry.space_group_name_H-M   'P 1'
#
loop_
_entity.id
_entity.type
_entity.pdbx_description
1 polymer ?
#
loop_
_entity_poly.entity_id
_entity_poly.type
_entity_poly.pdbx_seq_one_letter_code
_entity_poly.pdbx_strand_id
1 'polypeptide(L)'
;MLTKATCITLHTLFTILSIRPPASSTTKEKADKVKDEGLFSFFMIKLMPRFGESAAIIAAALHILLMSRGVISGELKTWQVLTTFSGVLGYLLRSWSFRTLDRFFTYSLTIRPNHRLVQDGPYKYLLHPSYTGLMLTGIPYIFSLAYEGYWTDIVKPLMPLPIPGLLVSLGGLLICYGLTFYRVQGEEKMLSQHFGSEWKTYASQRWRFIPFIV
;
A
#
# COMPACT_ATOMS: atom_id res chain seq x y z
N MET A 1 -17.46 -14.01 16.89
CA MET A 1 -16.10 -14.51 16.60
C MET A 1 -15.87 -14.71 15.10
N LEU A 2 -16.61 -15.60 14.42
CA LEU A 2 -16.39 -15.90 12.99
C LEU A 2 -16.40 -14.66 12.09
N THR A 3 -17.40 -13.79 12.23
CA THR A 3 -17.51 -12.58 11.40
C THR A 3 -16.32 -11.63 11.55
N LYS A 4 -15.83 -11.42 12.77
CA LYS A 4 -14.65 -10.60 13.03
C LYS A 4 -13.38 -11.23 12.45
N ALA A 5 -13.22 -12.54 12.60
CA ALA A 5 -12.12 -13.27 11.96
C ALA A 5 -12.16 -13.10 10.44
N THR A 6 -13.34 -13.20 9.81
CA THR A 6 -13.51 -12.95 8.37
C THR A 6 -13.11 -11.53 7.98
N CYS A 7 -13.52 -10.50 8.72
CA CYS A 7 -13.12 -9.11 8.45
C CYS A 7 -11.60 -8.94 8.46
N ILE A 8 -10.93 -9.43 9.51
CA ILE A 8 -9.47 -9.34 9.65
C ILE A 8 -8.78 -10.09 8.52
N THR A 9 -9.21 -11.33 8.22
CA THR A 9 -8.65 -12.11 7.12
C THR A 9 -8.82 -11.42 5.77
N LEU A 10 -10.00 -10.87 5.48
CA LEU A 10 -10.24 -10.15 4.23
C LEU A 10 -9.37 -8.90 4.14
N HIS A 11 -9.29 -8.10 5.20
CA HIS A 11 -8.47 -6.88 5.19
C HIS A 11 -6.99 -7.21 5.02
N THR A 12 -6.47 -8.24 5.71
CA THR A 12 -5.10 -8.73 5.54
C THR A 12 -4.87 -9.21 4.10
N LEU A 13 -5.79 -10.02 3.55
CA LEU A 13 -5.71 -10.52 2.18
C LEU A 13 -5.64 -9.38 1.17
N PHE A 14 -6.57 -8.43 1.23
CA PHE A 14 -6.59 -7.30 0.28
C PHE A 14 -5.40 -6.36 0.46
N THR A 15 -4.87 -6.21 1.67
CA THR A 15 -3.62 -5.48 1.91
C THR A 15 -2.45 -6.16 1.21
N ILE A 16 -2.31 -7.49 1.35
CA ILE A 16 -1.24 -8.26 0.69
C ILE A 16 -1.38 -8.23 -0.84
N LEU A 17 -2.59 -8.47 -1.34
CA LEU A 17 -2.87 -8.42 -2.78
C LEU A 17 -2.63 -7.02 -3.35
N SER A 18 -2.85 -5.96 -2.57
CA SER A 18 -2.56 -4.60 -3.03
C SER A 18 -1.07 -4.37 -3.30
N ILE A 19 -0.18 -5.05 -2.58
CA ILE A 19 1.27 -4.92 -2.75
C ILE A 19 1.78 -5.73 -3.95
N ARG A 20 0.96 -6.67 -4.46
CA ARG A 20 1.28 -7.59 -5.56
C ARG A 20 0.56 -7.16 -6.85
N PRO A 21 1.22 -6.44 -7.78
CA PRO A 21 0.64 -6.14 -9.07
C PRO A 21 0.34 -7.42 -9.87
N PRO A 22 -0.73 -7.42 -10.67
CA PRO A 22 -1.05 -8.51 -11.58
C PRO A 22 0.04 -8.64 -12.66
N ALA A 23 0.15 -9.82 -13.28
CA ALA A 23 1.03 -10.02 -14.42
C ALA A 23 0.67 -9.03 -15.54
N SER A 24 1.68 -8.33 -16.09
CA SER A 24 1.48 -7.45 -17.24
C SER A 24 1.19 -8.27 -18.49
N SER A 25 0.40 -7.73 -19.42
CA SER A 25 0.09 -8.37 -20.70
C SER A 25 1.34 -8.72 -21.53
N THR A 26 2.45 -8.01 -21.31
CA THR A 26 3.72 -8.15 -22.03
C THR A 26 4.84 -8.82 -21.22
N THR A 27 4.53 -9.85 -20.41
CA THR A 27 5.50 -10.52 -19.51
C THR A 27 6.80 -11.04 -20.17
N LYS A 28 6.90 -11.00 -21.51
CA LYS A 28 8.05 -11.44 -22.32
C LYS A 28 8.94 -10.31 -22.88
N GLU A 29 8.57 -9.03 -22.75
CA GLU A 29 9.51 -7.96 -23.11
C GLU A 29 10.64 -7.95 -22.08
N LYS A 30 11.87 -8.22 -22.54
CA LYS A 30 13.08 -8.20 -21.72
C LYS A 30 13.03 -6.93 -20.87
N ALA A 31 13.08 -7.11 -19.55
CA ALA A 31 13.33 -6.01 -18.64
C ALA A 31 14.70 -5.43 -19.02
N ASP A 32 14.69 -4.37 -19.83
CA ASP A 32 15.91 -3.68 -20.22
C ASP A 32 16.64 -3.27 -18.96
N LYS A 33 17.96 -3.55 -18.96
CA LYS A 33 18.86 -3.48 -17.82
C LYS A 33 18.47 -2.34 -16.88
N VAL A 34 17.86 -2.73 -15.77
CA VAL A 34 17.57 -1.82 -14.66
C VAL A 34 18.91 -1.22 -14.25
N LYS A 35 18.98 0.10 -14.35
CA LYS A 35 20.13 0.89 -13.91
C LYS A 35 20.37 0.52 -12.45
N ASP A 36 21.57 -0.02 -12.18
CA ASP A 36 22.06 -0.56 -10.92
C ASP A 36 21.17 -0.24 -9.72
N GLU A 37 20.34 -1.21 -9.29
CA GLU A 37 19.49 -1.04 -8.12
C GLU A 37 20.39 -1.03 -6.89
N GLY A 38 20.90 0.14 -6.52
CA GLY A 38 21.60 0.34 -5.26
C GLY A 38 20.79 -0.21 -4.08
N LEU A 39 21.46 -0.43 -2.95
CA LEU A 39 20.90 -1.07 -1.75
C LEU A 39 19.49 -0.57 -1.36
N PHE A 40 19.23 0.73 -1.52
CA PHE A 40 17.94 1.34 -1.24
C PHE A 40 16.80 0.79 -2.12
N SER A 41 17.03 0.61 -3.42
CA SER A 41 16.02 0.08 -4.35
C SER A 41 15.72 -1.39 -4.05
N PHE A 42 16.76 -2.18 -3.75
CA PHE A 42 16.59 -3.56 -3.30
C PHE A 42 15.72 -3.63 -2.03
N PHE A 43 16.02 -2.79 -1.04
CA PHE A 43 15.28 -2.75 0.22
C PHE A 43 13.81 -2.39 -0.01
N MET A 44 13.54 -1.33 -0.78
CA MET A 44 12.19 -0.80 -1.02
C MET A 44 11.32 -1.69 -1.92
N ILE A 45 11.90 -2.28 -2.98
CA ILE A 45 11.13 -3.00 -4.00
C ILE A 45 11.01 -4.49 -3.66
N LYS A 46 12.03 -5.09 -3.04
CA LYS A 46 12.08 -6.55 -2.84
C LYS A 46 11.92 -6.97 -1.39
N LEU A 47 12.57 -6.28 -0.45
CA LEU A 47 12.61 -6.72 0.95
C LEU A 47 11.40 -6.22 1.75
N MET A 48 11.15 -4.90 1.77
CA MET A 48 10.06 -4.31 2.54
C MET A 48 8.68 -4.90 2.22
N PRO A 49 8.29 -5.11 0.94
CA PRO A 49 7.02 -5.73 0.62
C PRO A 49 6.85 -7.14 1.21
N ARG A 50 7.89 -7.98 1.15
CA ARG A 50 7.87 -9.34 1.68
C ARG A 50 7.84 -9.38 3.20
N PHE A 51 8.60 -8.48 3.82
CA PHE A 51 8.57 -8.30 5.26
C PHE A 51 7.17 -7.85 5.72
N GLY A 52 6.59 -6.84 5.06
CA GLY A 52 5.25 -6.34 5.36
C GLY A 52 4.17 -7.40 5.18
N GLU A 53 4.25 -8.21 4.12
CA GLU A 53 3.36 -9.35 3.90
C GLU A 53 3.46 -10.36 5.05
N SER A 54 4.68 -10.80 5.38
CA SER A 54 4.90 -11.80 6.44
C SER A 54 4.41 -11.28 7.79
N ALA A 55 4.71 -10.02 8.11
CA ALA A 55 4.24 -9.36 9.32
C ALA A 55 2.72 -9.27 9.37
N ALA A 56 2.05 -8.96 8.25
CA ALA A 56 0.60 -8.88 8.18
C ALA A 56 -0.07 -10.24 8.40
N ILE A 57 0.48 -11.32 7.82
CA ILE A 57 -0.01 -12.70 8.01
C ILE A 57 0.14 -13.12 9.47
N ILE A 58 1.33 -12.94 10.03
CA ILE A 58 1.63 -13.27 11.43
C ILE A 58 0.69 -12.48 12.35
N ALA A 59 0.51 -11.18 12.09
CA ALA A 59 -0.35 -10.34 12.89
C ALA A 59 -1.80 -10.83 12.91
N ALA A 60 -2.36 -11.14 11.75
CA ALA A 60 -3.72 -11.67 11.62
C ALA A 60 -3.88 -13.03 12.28
N ALA A 61 -2.91 -13.93 12.10
CA ALA A 61 -2.93 -15.26 12.71
C ALA A 61 -2.89 -15.20 14.24
N LEU A 62 -1.99 -14.38 14.81
CA LEU A 62 -1.91 -14.15 16.25
C LEU A 62 -3.18 -13.52 16.79
N HIS A 63 -3.76 -12.55 16.06
CA HIS A 63 -5.01 -11.93 16.46
C HIS A 63 -6.16 -12.95 16.53
N ILE A 64 -6.31 -13.81 15.51
CA ILE A 64 -7.33 -14.87 15.50
C ILE A 64 -7.09 -15.90 16.62
N LEU A 65 -5.83 -16.25 16.88
CA LEU A 65 -5.46 -17.14 17.99
C LEU A 65 -5.82 -16.53 19.36
N LEU A 66 -5.54 -15.25 19.58
CA LEU A 66 -5.89 -14.58 20.83
C LEU A 66 -7.40 -14.43 21.00
N MET A 67 -8.14 -14.22 19.91
CA MET A 67 -9.61 -14.28 19.94
C MET A 67 -10.12 -15.68 20.31
N SER A 68 -9.50 -16.75 19.78
CA SER A 68 -9.93 -18.13 20.10
C SER A 68 -9.62 -18.54 21.54
N ARG A 69 -8.62 -17.89 22.15
CA ARG A 69 -8.26 -18.04 23.57
C ARG A 69 -9.07 -17.13 24.52
N GLY A 70 -9.94 -16.28 23.98
CA GLY A 70 -10.75 -15.34 24.77
C GLY A 70 -9.96 -14.15 25.34
N VAL A 71 -8.71 -13.94 24.90
CA VAL A 71 -7.87 -12.79 25.31
C VAL A 71 -8.37 -11.52 24.63
N ILE A 72 -8.71 -11.59 23.35
CA ILE A 72 -9.29 -10.49 22.58
C ILE A 72 -10.77 -10.78 22.34
N SER A 73 -11.62 -9.76 22.47
CA SER A 73 -13.05 -9.90 22.16
C SER A 73 -13.28 -10.32 20.70
N GLY A 74 -14.09 -11.36 20.52
CA GLY A 74 -14.56 -11.83 19.22
C GLY A 74 -15.79 -11.07 18.69
N GLU A 75 -16.24 -10.02 19.37
CA GLU A 75 -17.34 -9.15 18.96
C GLU A 75 -16.91 -8.23 17.81
N LEU A 76 -17.73 -8.16 16.77
CA LEU A 76 -17.50 -7.29 15.61
C LEU A 76 -18.04 -5.89 15.90
N LYS A 77 -17.19 -4.88 15.69
CA LYS A 77 -17.53 -3.46 15.80
C LYS A 77 -17.74 -2.86 14.42
N THR A 78 -18.64 -1.89 14.29
CA THR A 78 -18.96 -1.21 13.02
C THR A 78 -17.71 -0.65 12.33
N TRP A 79 -16.79 -0.06 13.09
CA TRP A 79 -15.57 0.51 12.51
C TRP A 79 -14.67 -0.56 11.84
N GLN A 80 -14.70 -1.82 12.27
CA GLN A 80 -13.94 -2.92 11.65
C GLN A 80 -14.50 -3.28 10.27
N VAL A 81 -15.81 -3.15 10.10
CA VAL A 81 -16.46 -3.29 8.80
C VAL A 81 -16.03 -2.15 7.89
N LEU A 82 -15.97 -0.92 8.41
CA LEU A 82 -15.53 0.25 7.65
C LEU A 82 -14.05 0.16 7.23
N THR A 83 -13.16 -0.29 8.12
CA THR A 83 -11.74 -0.47 7.80
C THR A 83 -11.55 -1.57 6.74
N THR A 84 -12.26 -2.69 6.88
CA THR A 84 -12.25 -3.78 5.90
C THR A 84 -12.75 -3.28 4.54
N PHE A 85 -13.87 -2.56 4.52
CA PHE A 85 -14.44 -2.00 3.30
C PHE A 85 -13.49 -1.00 2.62
N SER A 86 -12.86 -0.10 3.40
CA SER A 86 -11.80 0.79 2.89
C SER A 86 -10.64 0.00 2.27
N GLY A 87 -10.24 -1.11 2.90
CA GLY A 87 -9.19 -2.00 2.38
C GLY A 87 -9.56 -2.66 1.05
N VAL A 88 -10.82 -3.07 0.90
CA VAL A 88 -11.33 -3.61 -0.37
C VAL A 88 -11.29 -2.53 -1.45
N LEU A 89 -11.81 -1.33 -1.17
CA LEU A 89 -11.82 -0.22 -2.13
C LEU A 89 -10.41 0.20 -2.54
N GLY A 90 -9.47 0.27 -1.58
CA GLY A 90 -8.08 0.58 -1.86
C GLY A 90 -7.42 -0.45 -2.78
N TYR A 91 -7.67 -1.75 -2.54
CA TYR A 91 -7.20 -2.82 -3.42
C TYR A 91 -7.78 -2.72 -4.82
N LEU A 92 -9.09 -2.45 -4.95
CA LEU A 92 -9.75 -2.31 -6.25
C LEU A 92 -9.19 -1.14 -7.05
N LEU A 93 -9.01 0.03 -6.42
CA LEU A 93 -8.41 1.21 -7.05
C LEU A 93 -6.98 0.92 -7.51
N ARG A 94 -6.20 0.24 -6.67
CA ARG A 94 -4.82 -0.11 -6.99
C ARG A 94 -4.75 -1.14 -8.14
N SER A 95 -5.62 -2.14 -8.13
CA SER A 95 -5.74 -3.12 -9.21
C SER A 95 -6.17 -2.46 -10.53
N TRP A 96 -7.10 -1.51 -10.49
CA TRP A 96 -7.51 -0.73 -11.65
C TRP A 96 -6.34 0.11 -12.19
N SER A 97 -5.56 0.73 -11.31
CA SER A 97 -4.37 1.50 -11.68
C SER A 97 -3.33 0.64 -12.39
N PHE A 98 -3.01 -0.55 -11.84
CA PHE A 98 -2.07 -1.47 -12.46
C PHE A 98 -2.55 -1.97 -13.83
N ARG A 99 -3.83 -2.33 -13.96
CA ARG A 99 -4.42 -2.75 -15.24
C ARG A 99 -4.44 -1.63 -16.28
N THR A 100 -4.57 -0.38 -15.84
CA THR A 100 -4.60 0.77 -16.75
C THR A 100 -3.20 1.13 -17.27
N LEU A 101 -2.17 1.02 -16.42
CA LEU A 101 -0.78 1.18 -16.86
C LEU A 101 -0.29 0.00 -17.70
N ASP A 102 -0.68 -1.22 -17.32
CA ASP A 102 -0.33 -2.49 -17.97
C ASP A 102 1.15 -2.56 -18.36
N ARG A 103 1.49 -2.48 -19.66
CA ARG A 103 2.88 -2.54 -20.16
C ARG A 103 3.75 -1.39 -19.68
N PHE A 104 3.19 -0.25 -19.29
CA PHE A 104 3.96 0.91 -18.81
C PHE A 104 4.26 0.83 -17.30
N PHE A 105 3.68 -0.13 -16.59
CA PHE A 105 3.97 -0.31 -15.16
C PHE A 105 5.40 -0.84 -14.95
N THR A 106 6.14 -0.16 -14.07
CA THR A 106 7.47 -0.58 -13.62
C THR A 106 7.60 -0.43 -12.11
N TYR A 107 8.21 -1.41 -11.45
CA TYR A 107 8.55 -1.31 -10.03
C TYR A 107 9.66 -0.31 -9.75
N SER A 108 10.56 -0.13 -10.71
CA SER A 108 11.66 0.82 -10.64
C SER A 108 11.25 2.07 -11.42
N LEU A 109 11.70 3.26 -11.01
CA LEU A 109 11.42 4.50 -11.72
C LEU A 109 12.17 4.47 -13.06
N THR A 110 11.48 4.05 -14.11
CA THR A 110 12.10 3.75 -15.41
C THR A 110 11.13 4.08 -16.53
N ILE A 111 11.66 4.73 -17.57
CA ILE A 111 10.96 4.97 -18.82
C ILE A 111 11.15 3.75 -19.72
N ARG A 112 10.06 3.25 -20.32
CA ARG A 112 10.10 2.14 -21.26
C ARG A 112 10.22 2.67 -22.69
N PRO A 113 10.67 1.86 -23.67
CA PRO A 113 10.54 2.23 -25.07
C PRO A 113 9.09 2.59 -25.41
N ASN A 114 8.88 3.69 -26.12
CA ASN A 114 7.55 4.22 -26.46
C ASN A 114 6.65 4.50 -25.23
N HIS A 115 7.25 4.86 -24.08
CA HIS A 115 6.48 5.28 -22.91
C HIS A 115 5.60 6.47 -23.28
N ARG A 116 4.31 6.37 -22.98
CA ARG A 116 3.35 7.46 -23.14
C ARG A 116 2.73 7.80 -21.81
N LEU A 117 2.30 9.03 -21.65
CA LEU A 117 1.57 9.45 -20.47
C LEU A 117 0.17 8.80 -20.48
N VAL A 118 -0.08 7.88 -19.57
CA VAL A 118 -1.37 7.19 -19.46
C VAL A 118 -2.36 8.12 -18.77
N GLN A 119 -3.44 8.47 -19.48
CA GLN A 119 -4.48 9.37 -18.98
C GLN A 119 -5.85 8.69 -18.85
N ASP A 120 -5.88 7.36 -18.95
CA ASP A 120 -7.10 6.55 -18.92
C ASP A 120 -7.46 6.07 -17.51
N GLY A 121 -8.64 5.48 -17.36
CA GLY A 121 -9.07 4.87 -16.11
C GLY A 121 -8.99 5.83 -14.91
N PRO A 122 -8.36 5.44 -13.78
CA PRO A 122 -8.29 6.29 -12.60
C PRO A 122 -7.32 7.47 -12.78
N TYR A 123 -6.42 7.41 -13.77
CA TYR A 123 -5.49 8.48 -14.13
C TYR A 123 -6.19 9.68 -14.80
N LYS A 124 -7.49 9.57 -15.12
CA LYS A 124 -8.32 10.72 -15.51
C LYS A 124 -8.51 11.73 -14.37
N TYR A 125 -8.49 11.25 -13.12
CA TYR A 125 -8.86 12.04 -11.95
C TYR A 125 -7.65 12.29 -11.03
N LEU A 126 -6.79 11.29 -10.88
CA LEU A 126 -5.67 11.33 -9.93
C LEU A 126 -4.34 11.17 -10.66
N LEU A 127 -3.31 11.86 -10.20
CA LEU A 127 -1.93 11.63 -10.65
C LEU A 127 -1.42 10.27 -10.17
N HIS A 128 -1.75 9.91 -8.92
CA HIS A 128 -1.16 8.77 -8.21
C HIS A 128 -2.21 7.79 -7.65
N PRO A 129 -3.20 7.33 -8.44
CA PRO A 129 -4.32 6.52 -7.92
C PRO A 129 -3.86 5.20 -7.29
N SER A 130 -2.76 4.62 -7.76
CA SER A 130 -2.17 3.41 -7.17
C SER A 130 -1.70 3.65 -5.73
N TYR A 131 -1.10 4.81 -5.46
CA TYR A 131 -0.64 5.19 -4.12
C TYR A 131 -1.82 5.59 -3.22
N THR A 132 -2.86 6.20 -3.76
CA THR A 132 -4.14 6.40 -3.05
C THR A 132 -4.74 5.06 -2.62
N GLY A 133 -4.75 4.07 -3.51
CA GLY A 133 -5.21 2.71 -3.19
C GLY A 133 -4.39 2.07 -2.06
N LEU A 134 -3.06 2.28 -2.06
CA LEU A 134 -2.18 1.82 -0.98
C LEU A 134 -2.48 2.49 0.36
N MET A 135 -2.79 3.79 0.36
CA MET A 135 -3.20 4.52 1.58
C MET A 135 -4.53 3.99 2.13
N LEU A 136 -5.50 3.77 1.24
CA LEU A 136 -6.83 3.25 1.60
C LEU A 136 -6.79 1.81 2.15
N THR A 137 -5.81 1.01 1.76
CA THR A 137 -5.59 -0.32 2.36
C THR A 137 -4.79 -0.24 3.67
N GLY A 138 -3.66 0.47 3.66
CA GLY A 138 -2.69 0.43 4.74
C GLY A 138 -3.07 1.21 5.99
N ILE A 139 -3.60 2.44 5.86
CA ILE A 139 -3.95 3.29 7.03
C ILE A 139 -5.00 2.59 7.90
N PRO A 140 -6.15 2.13 7.35
CA PRO A 140 -7.18 1.49 8.15
C PRO A 140 -6.70 0.16 8.74
N TYR A 141 -5.79 -0.55 8.06
CA TYR A 141 -5.24 -1.82 8.54
C TYR A 141 -4.40 -1.60 9.80
N ILE A 142 -3.47 -0.65 9.75
CA ILE A 142 -2.61 -0.33 10.88
C ILE A 142 -3.45 0.23 12.04
N PHE A 143 -4.47 1.05 11.74
CA PHE A 143 -5.42 1.51 12.76
C PHE A 143 -6.14 0.34 13.46
N SER A 144 -6.63 -0.64 12.69
CA SER A 144 -7.29 -1.84 13.25
C SER A 144 -6.36 -2.60 14.18
N LEU A 145 -5.12 -2.85 13.76
CA LEU A 145 -4.14 -3.55 14.60
C LEU A 145 -3.82 -2.75 15.88
N ALA A 146 -3.58 -1.44 15.76
CA ALA A 146 -3.24 -0.59 16.89
C ALA A 146 -4.36 -0.54 17.96
N TYR A 147 -5.62 -0.47 17.52
CA TYR A 147 -6.76 -0.31 18.41
C TYR A 147 -7.17 -1.63 19.11
N GLU A 148 -6.95 -2.78 18.48
CA GLU A 148 -7.39 -4.07 19.02
C GLU A 148 -6.37 -4.76 19.91
N GLY A 149 -5.55 -3.99 20.62
CA GLY A 149 -4.63 -4.55 21.61
C GLY A 149 -3.44 -5.29 21.00
N TYR A 150 -3.18 -5.20 19.69
CA TYR A 150 -2.00 -5.83 19.08
C TYR A 150 -0.71 -5.45 19.83
N TRP A 151 -0.59 -4.19 20.24
CA TRP A 151 0.54 -3.78 21.04
C TRP A 151 0.54 -4.39 22.44
N THR A 152 -0.57 -4.34 23.16
CA THR A 152 -0.66 -4.77 24.56
C THR A 152 -0.55 -6.28 24.71
N ASP A 153 -1.15 -7.01 23.78
CA ASP A 153 -1.42 -8.44 23.91
C ASP A 153 -0.44 -9.28 23.08
N ILE A 154 0.18 -8.69 22.04
CA ILE A 154 1.13 -9.39 21.16
C ILE A 154 2.54 -8.80 21.28
N VAL A 155 2.72 -7.49 21.07
CA VAL A 155 4.08 -6.92 20.97
C VAL A 155 4.73 -6.75 22.35
N LYS A 156 4.03 -6.18 23.32
CA LYS A 156 4.58 -5.87 24.65
C LYS A 156 5.10 -7.12 25.40
N PRO A 157 4.45 -8.30 25.35
CA PRO A 157 4.99 -9.52 25.95
C PRO A 157 6.28 -10.03 25.27
N LEU A 158 6.43 -9.80 23.97
CA LEU A 158 7.62 -10.22 23.20
C LEU A 158 8.76 -9.21 23.30
N MET A 159 8.44 -7.93 23.38
CA MET A 159 9.39 -6.83 23.38
C MET A 159 8.87 -5.71 24.32
N PRO A 160 9.21 -5.76 25.62
CA PRO A 160 8.67 -4.84 26.62
C PRO A 160 9.34 -3.46 26.52
N LEU A 161 8.96 -2.69 25.50
CA LEU A 161 9.41 -1.31 25.33
C LEU A 161 8.54 -0.34 26.16
N PRO A 162 9.12 0.72 26.75
CA PRO A 162 8.39 1.77 27.46
C PRO A 162 7.74 2.78 26.49
N ILE A 163 7.23 2.30 25.35
CA ILE A 163 6.63 3.14 24.30
C ILE A 163 5.17 2.74 24.12
N PRO A 164 4.21 3.67 24.14
CA PRO A 164 2.82 3.39 23.80
C PRO A 164 2.70 2.82 22.38
N GLY A 165 1.91 1.75 22.21
CA GLY A 165 1.72 1.10 20.91
C GLY A 165 1.17 1.99 19.81
N LEU A 166 0.37 2.98 20.21
CA LEU A 166 -0.10 4.01 19.31
C LEU A 166 1.07 4.78 18.68
N LEU A 167 2.09 5.17 19.46
CA LEU A 167 3.26 5.89 18.93
C LEU A 167 4.09 5.02 18.00
N VAL A 168 4.22 3.73 18.28
CA VAL A 168 4.91 2.80 17.37
C VAL A 168 4.14 2.63 16.06
N SER A 169 2.82 2.53 16.14
CA SER A 169 1.94 2.44 14.96
C SER A 169 2.00 3.73 14.12
N LEU A 170 1.98 4.89 14.77
CA LEU A 170 2.14 6.20 14.12
C LEU A 170 3.53 6.36 13.50
N GLY A 171 4.60 5.95 14.19
CA GLY A 171 5.95 5.97 13.65
C GLY A 171 6.08 5.09 12.40
N GLY A 172 5.52 3.87 12.44
CA GLY A 172 5.46 2.98 11.28
C GLY A 172 4.68 3.58 10.11
N LEU A 173 3.52 4.21 10.37
CA LEU A 173 2.75 4.94 9.36
C LEU A 173 3.57 6.07 8.73
N LEU A 174 4.22 6.90 9.53
CA LEU A 174 5.03 8.03 9.06
C LEU A 174 6.21 7.56 8.20
N ILE A 175 6.90 6.49 8.59
CA ILE A 175 7.99 5.92 7.80
C ILE A 175 7.46 5.38 6.47
N CYS A 176 6.43 4.53 6.48
CA CYS A 176 5.88 3.92 5.27
C CYS A 176 5.36 4.95 4.28
N TYR A 177 4.59 5.94 4.76
CA TYR A 177 4.04 6.98 3.88
C TYR A 177 5.09 8.02 3.52
N GLY A 178 6.02 8.37 4.41
CA GLY A 178 7.16 9.24 4.08
C GLY A 178 8.01 8.69 2.94
N LEU A 179 8.30 7.39 2.96
CA LEU A 179 8.98 6.70 1.86
C LEU A 179 8.15 6.70 0.56
N THR A 180 6.84 6.55 0.69
CA THR A 180 5.92 6.64 -0.46
C THR A 180 5.94 8.04 -1.08
N PHE A 181 5.86 9.10 -0.27
CA PHE A 181 5.96 10.48 -0.73
C PHE A 181 7.32 10.80 -1.37
N TYR A 182 8.41 10.30 -0.77
CA TYR A 182 9.75 10.42 -1.37
C TYR A 182 9.79 9.78 -2.77
N ARG A 183 9.20 8.59 -2.90
CA ARG A 183 9.13 7.88 -4.17
C ARG A 183 8.28 8.62 -5.20
N VAL A 184 7.12 9.14 -4.81
CA VAL A 184 6.25 9.95 -5.68
C VAL A 184 7.00 11.17 -6.22
N GLN A 185 7.76 11.89 -5.38
CA GLN A 185 8.56 13.02 -5.85
C GLN A 185 9.61 12.60 -6.89
N GLY A 186 10.26 11.45 -6.70
CA GLY A 186 11.16 10.88 -7.69
C GLY A 186 10.45 10.54 -9.01
N GLU A 187 9.25 9.98 -8.93
CA GLU A 187 8.40 9.65 -10.08
C GLU A 187 7.99 10.91 -10.86
N GLU A 188 7.44 11.92 -10.19
CA GLU A 188 7.05 13.17 -10.82
C GLU A 188 8.24 13.91 -11.44
N LYS A 189 9.40 13.89 -10.79
CA LYS A 189 10.63 14.48 -11.35
C LYS A 189 11.03 13.77 -12.64
N MET A 190 11.01 12.44 -12.64
CA MET A 190 11.33 11.63 -13.81
C MET A 190 10.33 11.87 -14.96
N LEU A 191 9.03 11.89 -14.66
CA LEU A 191 7.98 12.17 -15.65
C LEU A 191 8.08 13.60 -16.20
N SER A 192 8.34 14.59 -15.35
CA SER A 192 8.56 15.98 -15.75
C SER A 192 9.79 16.15 -16.65
N GLN A 193 10.88 15.45 -16.35
CA GLN A 193 12.09 15.46 -17.18
C GLN A 193 11.87 14.78 -18.54
N HIS A 194 11.07 13.73 -18.60
CA HIS A 194 10.83 12.97 -19.83
C HIS A 194 9.78 13.62 -20.74
N PHE A 195 8.63 14.02 -20.18
CA PHE A 195 7.47 14.54 -20.92
C PHE A 195 7.38 16.08 -20.95
N GLY A 196 8.16 16.78 -20.12
CA GLY A 196 8.25 18.25 -20.17
C GLY A 196 6.91 18.96 -19.96
N SER A 197 6.47 19.71 -20.96
CA SER A 197 5.22 20.49 -20.92
C SER A 197 3.97 19.62 -20.86
N GLU A 198 3.97 18.46 -21.51
CA GLU A 198 2.83 17.52 -21.49
C GLU A 198 2.53 17.08 -20.04
N TRP A 199 3.58 16.75 -19.28
CA TRP A 199 3.44 16.42 -17.86
C TRP A 199 2.89 17.59 -17.04
N LYS A 200 3.36 18.82 -17.28
CA LYS A 200 2.88 19.99 -16.53
C LYS A 200 1.39 20.24 -16.76
N THR A 201 0.94 20.20 -18.01
CA THR A 201 -0.49 20.34 -18.34
C THR A 201 -1.33 19.21 -17.76
N TYR A 202 -0.81 17.98 -17.82
CA TYR A 202 -1.47 16.81 -17.26
C TYR A 202 -1.64 16.92 -15.73
N ALA A 203 -0.57 17.32 -15.04
CA ALA A 203 -0.53 17.44 -13.59
C ALA A 203 -1.38 18.61 -13.07
N SER A 204 -1.49 19.72 -13.81
CA SER A 204 -2.27 20.88 -13.36
C SER A 204 -3.78 20.65 -13.34
N GLN A 205 -4.27 19.58 -13.96
CA GLN A 205 -5.70 19.27 -14.10
C GLN A 205 -6.20 18.20 -13.12
N ARG A 206 -5.31 17.64 -12.29
CA ARG A 206 -5.58 16.43 -11.51
C ARG A 206 -5.13 16.58 -10.07
N TRP A 207 -5.83 15.90 -9.16
CA TRP A 207 -5.40 15.84 -7.76
C TRP A 207 -4.28 14.83 -7.61
N ARG A 208 -3.36 15.06 -6.67
CA ARG A 208 -2.25 14.14 -6.45
C ARG A 208 -2.72 12.79 -5.91
N PHE A 209 -3.44 12.79 -4.80
CA PHE A 209 -3.85 11.56 -4.10
C PHE A 209 -5.35 11.49 -3.83
N ILE A 210 -5.91 12.52 -3.22
CA ILE A 210 -7.32 12.56 -2.80
C ILE A 210 -7.98 13.74 -3.49
N PRO A 211 -9.17 13.56 -4.09
CA PRO A 211 -9.93 14.69 -4.65
C PRO A 211 -10.07 15.81 -3.61
N PHE A 212 -9.94 17.06 -4.06
CA PHE A 212 -10.07 18.27 -3.23
C PHE A 212 -8.97 18.51 -2.20
N ILE A 213 -7.93 17.67 -2.15
CA ILE A 213 -6.73 17.89 -1.35
C ILE A 213 -5.56 18.08 -2.32
N VAL A 214 -4.95 19.27 -2.30
CA VAL A 214 -3.86 19.70 -3.20
C VAL A 214 -2.51 19.25 -2.67
#